data_AF-A0A448XN42-F1
#
_entry.id   AF-A0A448XN42-F1
#
_cell.length_a   1.000
_cell.length_b   1.000
_cell.length_c   1.000
_cell.angle_alpha   90.00
_cell.angle_beta   90.00
_cell.angle_gamma   90.00
#
_symmetry.space_group_name_H-M   'P 1'
#
loop_
_entity.id
_entity.type
_entity.pdbx_description
1 polymer ?
#
loop_
_entity_poly.entity_id
_entity_poly.type
_entity_poly.pdbx_seq_one_letter_code
_entity_poly.pdbx_strand_id
1 'polypeptide(L)'
;MHRSFYKFFSVARLFFNFFYFIVFILSSTSITIEDVVYVVNTGFINVSDFDPNSDTSTLAPRLLSKANALQLQPGECYHLFTSYTYKNEMDDYLPPEILRIRLEYVILRIKVN
;
A
#
# COMPACT_ATOMS: atom_id res chain seq x y z
N MET A 1 -1.41 -10.96 14.77
CA MET A 1 -0.79 -9.84 14.03
C MET A 1 -1.18 -8.45 14.53
N HIS A 2 -2.41 -8.22 15.02
CA HIS A 2 -2.86 -6.92 15.54
C HIS A 2 -1.96 -6.33 16.66
N ARG A 3 -1.60 -7.11 17.70
CA ARG A 3 -0.88 -6.61 18.90
C ARG A 3 0.55 -6.10 18.70
N SER A 4 1.31 -6.58 17.71
CA SER A 4 2.69 -6.10 17.48
C SER A 4 2.72 -4.70 16.87
N PHE A 5 1.72 -4.36 16.05
CA PHE A 5 1.57 -3.00 15.53
C PHE A 5 1.29 -2.00 16.66
N TYR A 6 0.33 -2.27 17.55
CA TYR A 6 0.06 -1.39 18.70
C TYR A 6 1.27 -1.19 19.63
N LYS A 7 2.13 -2.20 19.80
CA LYS A 7 3.37 -2.05 20.59
C LYS A 7 4.37 -1.10 19.93
N PHE A 8 4.51 -1.13 18.62
CA PHE A 8 5.37 -0.18 17.90
C PHE A 8 4.83 1.26 18.02
N PHE A 9 3.51 1.42 17.98
CA PHE A 9 2.83 2.71 18.14
C PHE A 9 2.85 3.26 19.58
N SER A 10 2.76 2.38 20.59
CA SER A 10 2.80 2.80 22.00
C SER A 10 4.16 3.32 22.44
N VAL A 11 5.26 2.86 21.81
CA VAL A 11 6.62 3.37 22.09
C VAL A 11 6.84 4.72 21.41
N ALA A 12 6.27 4.94 20.22
CA ALA A 12 6.33 6.24 19.53
C ALA A 12 5.55 7.35 20.27
N ARG A 13 4.48 7.01 21.00
CA ARG A 13 3.66 7.94 21.79
C ARG A 13 4.40 8.59 22.98
N LEU A 14 5.54 8.03 23.41
CA LEU A 14 6.29 8.52 24.57
C LEU A 14 7.33 9.60 24.26
N PHE A 15 7.65 9.88 22.99
CA PHE A 15 8.81 10.74 22.67
C PHE A 15 8.52 12.01 21.85
N PHE A 16 7.34 12.16 21.23
CA PHE A 16 7.04 13.37 20.45
C PHE A 16 5.58 13.81 20.61
N ASN A 17 5.38 15.06 21.07
CA ASN A 17 4.08 15.73 21.20
C ASN A 17 3.44 16.13 19.85
N PHE A 18 3.96 15.65 18.72
CA PHE A 18 3.45 15.92 17.39
C PHE A 18 3.19 14.59 16.67
N PHE A 19 1.92 14.27 16.45
CA PHE A 19 1.48 13.09 15.71
C PHE A 19 1.77 13.24 14.21
N TYR A 20 3.03 13.11 13.80
CA TYR A 20 3.38 12.88 12.39
C TYR A 20 3.35 11.38 12.11
N PHE A 21 2.21 10.87 11.63
CA PHE A 21 2.16 9.51 11.10
C PHE A 21 2.55 9.50 9.63
N ILE A 22 3.76 9.03 9.34
CA ILE A 22 4.17 8.67 7.98
C ILE A 22 3.46 7.35 7.64
N VAL A 23 2.25 7.44 7.09
CA VAL A 23 1.53 6.26 6.58
C VAL A 23 2.08 5.95 5.20
N PHE A 24 2.85 4.86 5.10
CA PHE A 24 3.27 4.31 3.82
C PHE A 24 2.06 3.59 3.18
N ILE A 25 1.20 4.39 2.54
CA ILE A 25 0.38 4.05 1.37
C ILE A 25 -0.81 3.10 1.56
N LEU A 26 -0.96 2.47 2.73
CA LEU A 26 -2.12 1.61 3.02
C LEU A 26 -3.20 2.35 3.82
N SER A 27 -3.76 3.43 3.28
CA SER A 27 -4.91 4.09 3.91
C SER A 27 -6.27 3.50 3.49
N SER A 28 -6.36 2.69 2.43
CA SER A 28 -7.65 2.49 1.76
C SER A 28 -8.37 1.17 1.99
N THR A 29 -7.81 0.12 2.62
CA THR A 29 -8.50 -1.18 2.58
C THR A 29 -8.40 -2.12 3.79
N SER A 30 -7.57 -1.89 4.82
CA SER A 30 -7.55 -2.86 5.94
C SER A 30 -7.25 -2.33 7.33
N ILE A 31 -6.71 -1.11 7.49
CA ILE A 31 -6.39 -0.56 8.81
C ILE A 31 -6.73 0.93 8.81
N THR A 32 -7.89 1.28 9.37
CA THR A 32 -8.24 2.67 9.69
C THR A 32 -7.71 2.99 11.08
N ILE A 33 -6.72 3.87 11.16
CA ILE A 33 -6.27 4.43 12.44
C ILE A 33 -7.17 5.65 12.69
N GLU A 34 -8.00 5.59 13.72
CA GLU A 34 -9.09 6.55 13.95
C GLU A 34 -8.65 8.00 14.25
N ASP A 35 -7.35 8.26 14.38
CA ASP A 35 -6.80 9.59 14.74
C ASP A 35 -5.71 10.11 13.78
N VAL A 36 -5.66 9.63 12.53
CA VAL A 36 -4.69 10.13 11.54
C VAL A 36 -5.26 11.35 10.81
N VAL A 37 -4.71 12.53 11.13
CA VAL A 37 -5.09 13.82 10.52
C VAL A 37 -4.15 14.30 9.42
N TYR A 38 -2.93 13.74 9.35
CA TYR A 38 -1.92 14.07 8.35
C TYR A 38 -1.41 12.80 7.67
N VAL A 39 -1.38 12.79 6.34
CA VAL A 39 -0.84 11.70 5.52
C VAL A 39 0.24 12.25 4.60
N VAL A 40 1.37 11.55 4.50
CA VAL A 40 2.42 11.83 3.51
C VAL A 40 2.46 10.66 2.53
N ASN A 41 2.10 10.90 1.28
CA ASN A 41 2.07 9.90 0.23
C ASN A 41 3.26 10.10 -0.72
N THR A 42 4.17 9.12 -0.75
CA THR A 42 5.35 9.12 -1.62
C THR A 42 5.03 8.79 -3.07
N GLY A 43 3.87 8.18 -3.35
CA GLY A 43 3.47 7.73 -4.67
C GLY A 43 4.09 6.39 -5.11
N PHE A 44 4.81 5.66 -4.25
CA PHE A 44 5.50 4.41 -4.61
C PHE A 44 5.19 3.24 -3.68
N ILE A 45 4.61 2.17 -4.21
CA ILE A 45 4.34 0.93 -3.47
C ILE A 45 5.32 -0.17 -3.85
N ASN A 46 5.70 -1.00 -2.88
CA ASN A 46 6.38 -2.26 -3.19
C ASN A 46 5.33 -3.28 -3.61
N VAL A 47 5.46 -3.77 -4.85
CA VAL A 47 4.52 -4.71 -5.44
C VAL A 47 5.25 -6.00 -5.75
N SER A 48 4.65 -7.12 -5.36
CA SER A 48 5.05 -8.44 -5.85
C SER A 48 4.42 -8.67 -7.23
N ASP A 49 5.24 -9.03 -8.19
CA ASP A 49 4.81 -9.35 -9.56
C ASP A 49 5.42 -10.69 -10.01
N PHE A 50 4.75 -11.36 -10.94
CA PHE A 50 5.16 -12.67 -11.45
C PHE A 50 5.18 -12.67 -12.97
N ASP A 51 6.33 -12.98 -13.57
CA ASP A 51 6.45 -13.17 -15.01
C ASP A 51 6.38 -14.67 -15.35
N PRO A 52 5.33 -15.12 -16.05
CA PRO A 52 5.18 -16.53 -16.42
C PRO A 52 6.19 -16.99 -17.47
N ASN A 53 6.80 -16.08 -18.25
CA ASN A 53 7.76 -16.47 -19.28
C ASN A 53 9.13 -16.81 -18.70
N SER A 54 9.55 -16.09 -17.66
CA SER A 54 10.81 -16.31 -16.95
C SER A 54 10.66 -17.12 -15.65
N ASP A 55 9.45 -17.55 -15.32
CA ASP A 55 9.08 -18.23 -14.07
C ASP A 55 9.62 -17.50 -12.82
N THR A 56 9.67 -16.17 -12.85
CA THR A 56 10.33 -15.37 -11.81
C THR A 56 9.36 -14.45 -11.10
N SER A 57 9.38 -14.49 -9.77
CA SER A 57 8.67 -13.53 -8.91
C SER A 57 9.62 -12.40 -8.49
N THR A 58 9.15 -11.17 -8.59
CA THR A 58 9.93 -9.98 -8.21
C THR A 58 9.19 -9.17 -7.15
N LEU A 59 9.94 -8.47 -6.30
CA LEU A 59 9.42 -7.46 -5.39
C LEU A 59 10.12 -6.15 -5.72
N ALA A 60 9.41 -5.22 -6.34
CA ALA A 60 9.98 -3.97 -6.81
C ALA A 60 9.07 -2.77 -6.45
N PRO A 61 9.67 -1.59 -6.25
CA PRO A 61 8.90 -0.36 -6.12
C PRO A 61 8.24 -0.02 -7.47
N ARG A 62 6.95 0.29 -7.43
CA ARG A 62 6.14 0.75 -8.56
C ARG A 62 5.35 1.99 -8.16
N LEU A 63 5.06 2.85 -9.13
CA LEU A 63 4.12 3.95 -8.93
C LEU A 63 2.75 3.43 -8.48
N LEU A 64 2.16 4.15 -7.53
CA LEU A 64 0.80 3.92 -7.05
C LEU A 64 -0.21 4.19 -8.18
N SER A 65 -1.33 3.46 -8.20
CA SER A 65 -2.43 3.79 -9.10
C SER A 65 -3.17 5.05 -8.67
N LYS A 66 -3.79 5.76 -9.61
CA LYS A 66 -4.61 6.94 -9.32
C LYS A 66 -5.71 6.63 -8.33
N ALA A 67 -6.38 5.47 -8.47
CA ALA A 67 -7.41 5.02 -7.54
C ALA A 67 -6.93 4.92 -6.08
N ASN A 68 -5.66 4.54 -5.87
CA ASN A 68 -5.07 4.44 -4.55
C ASN A 68 -4.43 5.74 -4.06
N ALA A 69 -4.11 6.66 -4.96
CA ALA A 69 -3.59 7.98 -4.63
C ALA A 69 -4.68 8.94 -4.11
N LEU A 70 -5.96 8.65 -4.40
CA LEU A 70 -7.10 9.44 -3.91
C LEU A 70 -7.26 9.31 -2.39
N GLN A 71 -7.49 10.45 -1.75
CA GLN A 71 -7.78 10.54 -0.32
C GLN A 71 -9.20 10.05 -0.03
N LEU A 72 -9.35 9.12 0.92
CA LEU A 72 -10.64 8.54 1.31
C LEU A 72 -11.18 9.03 2.66
N GLN A 73 -10.43 9.85 3.41
CA GLN A 73 -10.78 10.28 4.77
C GLN A 73 -10.50 11.77 5.00
N PRO A 74 -11.26 12.46 5.88
CA PRO A 74 -11.02 13.85 6.23
C PRO A 74 -9.64 14.02 6.89
N GLY A 75 -8.87 15.00 6.44
CA GLY A 75 -7.50 15.26 6.88
C GLY A 75 -6.68 15.98 5.80
N GLU A 76 -5.40 16.21 6.05
CA GLU A 76 -4.47 16.82 5.09
C GLU A 76 -3.54 15.73 4.50
N CYS A 77 -3.51 15.62 3.17
CA CYS A 77 -2.66 14.67 2.47
C CYS A 77 -1.60 15.40 1.62
N TYR A 78 -0.33 15.19 1.95
CA TYR A 78 0.80 15.71 1.21
C TYR A 78 1.30 14.68 0.21
N HIS A 79 1.16 14.97 -1.07
CA HIS A 79 1.68 14.14 -2.17
C HIS A 79 3.10 14.57 -2.54
N LEU A 80 4.06 13.63 -2.49
CA LEU A 80 5.46 13.86 -2.88
C LEU A 80 5.70 13.54 -4.37
N PHE A 81 4.66 13.66 -5.19
CA PHE A 81 4.72 13.46 -6.63
C PHE A 81 4.03 14.63 -7.35
N THR A 82 4.42 14.87 -8.59
CA THR A 82 3.90 15.99 -9.37
C THR A 82 2.52 15.69 -9.95
N SER A 83 1.75 16.73 -10.26
CA SER A 83 0.50 16.60 -11.02
C SER A 83 0.72 15.99 -12.40
N TYR A 84 1.93 16.11 -12.97
CA TYR A 84 2.28 15.46 -14.23
C TYR A 84 2.39 13.94 -14.04
N THR A 85 3.14 13.49 -13.04
CA THR A 85 3.26 12.06 -12.68
C THR A 85 1.90 11.44 -12.41
N TYR A 86 1.06 12.12 -11.62
CA TYR A 86 -0.31 11.65 -11.34
C TYR A 86 -1.16 11.46 -12.60
N LYS A 87 -1.05 12.37 -13.59
CA LYS A 87 -1.89 12.32 -14.80
C LYS A 87 -1.37 11.38 -15.87
N ASN A 88 -0.05 11.31 -16.06
CA ASN A 88 0.58 10.70 -17.22
C ASN A 88 1.35 9.43 -16.93
N GLU A 89 1.83 9.23 -15.69
CA GLU A 89 2.73 8.11 -15.34
C GLU A 89 2.05 7.08 -14.43
N MET A 90 1.02 7.47 -13.68
CA MET A 90 0.25 6.58 -12.82
C MET A 90 -0.88 5.89 -13.60
N ASP A 91 -0.98 4.57 -13.44
CA ASP A 91 -2.10 3.77 -13.96
C ASP A 91 -3.40 4.10 -13.21
N ASP A 92 -4.55 4.02 -13.88
CA ASP A 92 -5.84 4.25 -13.20
C ASP A 92 -6.10 3.19 -12.10
N TYR A 93 -5.78 1.93 -12.41
CA TYR A 93 -5.93 0.77 -11.53
C TYR A 93 -4.75 -0.18 -11.67
N LEU A 94 -4.40 -0.87 -10.58
CA LEU A 94 -3.45 -1.98 -10.63
C LEU A 94 -4.10 -3.22 -11.24
N PRO A 95 -3.34 -4.09 -11.93
CA PRO A 95 -3.84 -5.38 -12.36
C PRO A 95 -4.32 -6.20 -11.15
N PRO A 96 -5.40 -6.99 -11.29
CA PRO A 96 -5.89 -7.82 -10.20
C PRO A 96 -4.79 -8.79 -9.74
N GLU A 97 -4.75 -9.04 -8.44
CA GLU A 97 -3.70 -9.84 -7.79
C GLU A 97 -3.58 -11.26 -8.40
N ILE A 98 -4.71 -11.87 -8.79
CA ILE A 98 -4.74 -13.20 -9.41
C ILE A 98 -3.89 -13.29 -10.69
N LEU A 99 -3.68 -12.17 -11.40
CA LEU A 99 -2.86 -12.12 -12.61
C LEU A 99 -1.37 -11.88 -12.30
N ARG A 100 -1.03 -11.59 -11.04
CA ARG A 100 0.32 -11.18 -10.60
C ARG A 100 0.93 -12.15 -9.60
N ILE A 101 0.25 -13.27 -9.31
CA ILE A 101 0.71 -14.29 -8.39
C ILE A 101 0.76 -15.65 -9.06
N ARG A 102 1.65 -16.49 -8.53
CA ARG A 102 1.67 -17.93 -8.76
C ARG A 102 0.40 -18.58 -8.22
N LEU A 103 -0.33 -19.30 -9.08
CA LEU A 103 -1.61 -19.93 -8.74
C LEU A 103 -1.46 -21.34 -8.18
N GLU A 104 -0.27 -21.91 -8.17
CA GLU A 104 0.03 -23.28 -7.71
C GLU A 104 -0.54 -23.51 -6.30
N TYR A 105 -0.30 -22.55 -5.40
CA TYR A 105 -0.82 -22.60 -4.04
C TYR A 105 -2.36 -22.51 -3.98
N VAL A 106 -2.96 -21.64 -4.80
CA VAL A 106 -4.43 -21.48 -4.87
C VAL A 106 -5.08 -22.75 -5.41
N ILE A 107 -4.52 -23.35 -6.45
CA ILE A 107 -5.00 -24.59 -7.07
C ILE A 107 -4.89 -25.76 -6.09
N LEU A 108 -3.75 -25.89 -5.39
CA LEU A 108 -3.56 -26.92 -4.36
C LEU A 108 -4.60 -26.81 -3.24
N ARG A 109 -4.88 -25.59 -2.77
CA ARG A 109 -5.92 -25.33 -1.76
C ARG A 109 -7.31 -25.75 -2.23
N ILE A 110 -7.65 -25.50 -3.50
CA ILE A 110 -8.96 -25.86 -4.07
C ILE A 110 -9.10 -27.37 -4.25
N LYS A 111 -8.03 -28.05 -4.65
CA LYS A 111 -8.05 -29.49 -4.98
C LYS A 111 -8.03 -30.42 -3.76
N VAL A 112 -7.53 -29.93 -2.62
CA VAL A 112 -7.42 -30.68 -1.36
C VAL A 112 -8.65 -30.48 -0.46
N ASN A 113 -9.55 -29.55 -0.82
CA ASN A 113 -10.89 -29.43 -0.26
C ASN A 113 -11.90 -30.26 -1.06
#